data_AF-A0A922LZE5-F1
#
_entry.id   AF-A0A922LZE5-F1
#
_cell.length_a   1.000
_cell.length_b   1.000
_cell.length_c   1.000
_cell.angle_alpha   90.00
_cell.angle_beta   90.00
_cell.angle_gamma   90.00
#
_symmetry.space_group_name_H-M   'P 1'
#
loop_
_entity.id
_entity.type
_entity.pdbx_description
1 polymer ?
#
loop_
_entity_poly.entity_id
_entity_poly.type
_entity_poly.pdbx_seq_one_letter_code
_entity_poly.pdbx_strand_id
1 'polypeptide(L)'
;MSDIFFTEAHRSLNTNVKQYWTNLRYQIEFDDLQTTFRCCGAYSSNDYPHIKQLIPISCLSGIKPYSLGCIDALNGFVQYYKNILIYLCFSFGIIHGIYLVFSVVMVCKSKHGNIRSTQTSC
;
A
#
# COMPACT_ATOMS: atom_id res chain seq x y z
N MET A 1 15.54 3.95 0.81
CA MET A 1 15.22 2.55 0.47
C MET A 1 14.42 2.59 -0.81
N SER A 2 15.02 2.26 -1.95
CA SER A 2 14.28 2.12 -3.21
C SER A 2 13.49 0.82 -3.12
N ASP A 3 12.18 0.89 -2.87
CA ASP A 3 11.39 -0.32 -2.69
C ASP A 3 11.36 -1.07 -4.03
N ILE A 4 11.87 -2.31 -4.03
CA ILE A 4 11.94 -3.18 -5.22
C ILE A 4 10.57 -3.28 -5.89
N PHE A 5 9.51 -3.29 -5.08
CA PHE A 5 8.13 -3.25 -5.54
C PHE A 5 7.85 -2.08 -6.48
N PHE A 6 8.24 -0.86 -6.12
CA PHE A 6 8.01 0.32 -6.98
C PHE A 6 8.82 0.23 -8.26
N THR A 7 10.07 -0.24 -8.19
CA THR A 7 10.92 -0.43 -9.37
C THR A 7 10.32 -1.45 -10.36
N GLU A 8 9.81 -2.57 -9.85
CA GLU A 8 9.20 -3.61 -10.69
C GLU A 8 7.83 -3.19 -11.24
N ALA A 9 6.97 -2.58 -10.42
CA ALA A 9 5.69 -2.05 -10.86
C ALA A 9 5.89 -1.00 -11.96
N HIS A 10 6.86 -0.11 -11.76
CA HIS A 10 7.23 0.91 -12.73
C HIS A 10 7.68 0.30 -14.07
N ARG A 11 8.60 -0.69 -14.02
CA ARG A 11 9.07 -1.39 -15.21
C ARG A 11 7.95 -2.12 -15.93
N SER A 12 7.11 -2.84 -15.18
CA SER A 12 6.00 -3.62 -15.71
C SER A 12 4.99 -2.72 -16.43
N LEU A 13 4.55 -1.64 -15.80
CA LEU A 13 3.58 -0.70 -16.38
C LEU A 13 4.11 -0.03 -17.65
N ASN A 14 5.33 0.50 -17.61
CA ASN A 14 5.95 1.16 -18.76
C ASN A 14 6.18 0.22 -19.95
N THR A 15 6.42 -1.08 -19.68
CA THR A 15 6.60 -2.07 -20.75
C THR A 15 5.26 -2.50 -21.33
N ASN A 16 4.30 -2.83 -20.47
CA ASN A 16 3.05 -3.44 -20.87
C ASN A 16 2.07 -2.44 -21.50
N VAL A 17 2.13 -1.15 -21.13
CA VAL A 17 1.28 -0.10 -21.73
C VAL A 17 1.47 -0.02 -23.25
N LYS A 18 2.69 -0.27 -23.74
CA LYS A 18 3.03 -0.24 -25.18
C LYS A 18 2.36 -1.38 -25.95
N GLN A 19 2.07 -2.47 -25.25
CA GLN A 19 1.46 -3.67 -25.79
C GLN A 19 -0.05 -3.72 -25.53
N TYR A 20 -0.65 -2.65 -24.99
CA TYR A 20 -2.08 -2.57 -24.70
C TYR A 20 -2.91 -3.01 -25.90
N TRP A 21 -2.75 -2.40 -27.09
CA TRP A 21 -3.57 -2.78 -28.25
C TRP A 21 -3.23 -4.13 -28.90
N THR A 22 -2.14 -4.78 -28.47
CA THR A 22 -1.65 -6.03 -29.07
C THR A 22 -1.85 -7.26 -28.19
N ASN A 23 -2.12 -7.08 -26.90
CA ASN A 23 -2.23 -8.16 -25.94
C ASN A 23 -3.51 -7.98 -25.10
N LEU A 24 -4.49 -8.84 -25.34
CA LEU A 24 -5.79 -8.79 -24.65
C LEU A 24 -5.66 -8.89 -23.12
N ARG A 25 -4.72 -9.70 -22.62
CA ARG A 25 -4.50 -9.80 -21.17
C ARG A 25 -4.03 -8.47 -20.59
N TYR A 26 -3.14 -7.77 -21.29
CA TYR A 26 -2.71 -6.45 -20.83
C TYR A 26 -3.80 -5.40 -20.96
N GLN A 27 -4.72 -5.50 -21.93
CA GLN A 27 -5.89 -4.62 -21.96
C GLN A 27 -6.75 -4.77 -20.73
N ILE A 28 -7.14 -6.00 -20.40
CA ILE A 28 -8.04 -6.29 -19.27
C ILE A 28 -7.43 -5.76 -17.96
N GLU A 29 -6.15 -6.07 -17.72
CA GLU A 29 -5.45 -5.63 -16.51
C GLU A 29 -5.25 -4.11 -16.47
N PHE A 30 -4.94 -3.46 -17.61
CA PHE A 30 -4.84 -2.00 -17.65
C PHE A 30 -6.21 -1.33 -17.52
N ASP A 31 -7.27 -1.91 -18.03
CA ASP A 31 -8.62 -1.36 -17.91
C ASP A 31 -9.07 -1.38 -16.46
N ASP A 32 -8.86 -2.50 -15.76
CA ASP A 32 -9.13 -2.60 -14.33
C ASP A 32 -8.28 -1.61 -13.51
N LEU A 33 -6.98 -1.52 -13.83
CA LEU A 33 -6.07 -0.58 -13.18
C LEU A 33 -6.51 0.88 -13.38
N GLN A 34 -6.78 1.29 -14.62
CA GLN A 34 -7.13 2.67 -14.96
C GLN A 34 -8.48 3.09 -14.39
N THR A 35 -9.46 2.17 -14.38
CA THR A 35 -10.78 2.43 -13.79
C THR A 35 -10.72 2.47 -12.27
N THR A 36 -9.98 1.56 -11.64
CA THR A 36 -9.82 1.47 -10.18
C THR A 36 -9.08 2.68 -9.61
N PHE A 37 -7.93 3.04 -10.20
CA PHE A 37 -7.06 4.08 -9.67
C PHE A 37 -7.27 5.45 -10.33
N ARG A 38 -8.20 5.56 -11.29
CA ARG A 38 -8.48 6.78 -12.06
C ARG A 38 -7.20 7.39 -12.64
N CYS A 39 -6.44 6.55 -13.31
CA CYS A 39 -5.16 6.88 -13.92
C CYS A 39 -5.19 6.58 -15.42
N CYS A 40 -4.25 7.14 -16.18
CA CYS A 40 -4.13 6.86 -17.61
C CYS A 40 -2.68 6.69 -18.05
N GLY A 41 -2.41 5.60 -18.77
CA GLY A 41 -1.06 5.23 -19.19
C GLY A 41 -0.16 4.87 -18.02
N ALA A 42 1.14 4.69 -18.27
CA ALA A 42 2.11 4.42 -17.23
C ALA A 42 2.45 5.73 -16.48
N TYR A 43 2.94 6.73 -17.20
CA TYR A 43 3.28 8.06 -16.68
C TYR A 43 2.20 9.08 -16.99
N SER A 44 1.55 8.96 -18.14
CA SER A 44 0.47 9.86 -18.54
C SER A 44 -0.35 9.28 -19.69
N SER A 45 -1.48 9.91 -19.97
CA SER A 45 -2.29 9.61 -21.14
C SER A 45 -1.56 9.78 -22.48
N ASN A 46 -0.44 10.53 -22.50
CA ASN A 46 0.39 10.69 -23.69
C ASN A 46 1.19 9.42 -24.05
N ASP A 47 1.24 8.41 -23.18
CA ASP A 47 1.93 7.15 -23.46
C ASP A 47 1.32 6.39 -24.66
N TYR A 48 0.01 6.57 -24.92
CA TYR A 48 -0.64 5.97 -26.09
C TYR A 48 -0.38 6.75 -27.40
N PRO A 49 -0.67 8.08 -27.48
CA PRO A 49 -0.43 8.85 -28.69
C PRO A 49 1.05 8.87 -29.12
N HIS A 50 1.99 8.81 -28.17
CA HIS A 50 3.44 8.78 -28.46
C HIS A 50 3.83 7.58 -29.34
N ILE A 51 3.08 6.48 -29.27
CA ILE A 51 3.27 5.29 -30.11
C ILE A 51 2.14 5.11 -31.13
N LYS A 52 1.42 6.19 -31.46
CA LYS A 52 0.30 6.23 -32.41
C LYS A 52 -0.86 5.30 -32.03
N GLN A 53 -1.05 5.07 -30.74
CA GLN A 53 -2.17 4.29 -30.20
C GLN A 53 -3.28 5.20 -29.69
N LEU A 54 -4.52 4.71 -29.79
CA LEU A 54 -5.69 5.38 -29.22
C LEU A 54 -5.66 5.30 -27.70
N ILE A 55 -6.15 6.35 -27.05
CA ILE A 55 -6.33 6.37 -25.60
C ILE A 55 -7.50 5.43 -25.24
N PRO A 56 -7.33 4.49 -24.30
CA PRO A 56 -8.38 3.59 -23.85
C PRO A 56 -9.57 4.31 -23.22
N ILE A 57 -10.79 3.80 -23.46
CA ILE A 57 -12.02 4.34 -22.85
C ILE A 57 -11.99 4.19 -21.32
N SER A 58 -11.36 3.12 -20.82
CA SER A 58 -11.14 2.86 -19.40
C SER A 58 -10.39 3.97 -18.66
N CYS A 59 -9.60 4.78 -19.37
CA CYS A 59 -8.85 5.90 -18.81
C CYS A 59 -9.57 7.27 -18.96
N LEU A 60 -10.75 7.31 -19.57
CA LEU A 60 -11.49 8.54 -19.81
C LEU A 60 -12.46 8.85 -18.67
N SER A 61 -12.46 10.09 -18.21
CA SER A 61 -13.54 10.69 -17.42
C SER A 61 -14.43 11.50 -18.36
N GLY A 62 -15.50 10.88 -18.86
CA GLY A 62 -16.31 11.43 -19.93
C GLY A 62 -15.54 11.47 -21.26
N ILE A 63 -15.03 12.64 -21.63
CA ILE A 63 -14.26 12.87 -22.87
C ILE A 63 -12.78 13.20 -22.62
N LYS A 64 -12.38 13.39 -21.35
CA LYS A 64 -11.01 13.79 -21.01
C LYS A 64 -10.28 12.61 -20.35
N PRO A 65 -9.03 12.32 -20.74
CA PRO A 65 -8.24 11.31 -20.05
C PRO A 65 -7.92 11.76 -18.63
N TYR A 66 -7.74 10.80 -17.73
CA TYR A 66 -7.18 11.07 -16.41
C TYR A 66 -5.80 11.72 -16.55
N SER A 67 -5.55 12.75 -15.73
CA SER A 67 -4.29 13.50 -15.74
C SER A 67 -3.14 12.77 -15.06
N LEU A 68 -3.44 11.79 -14.20
CA LEU A 68 -2.47 11.07 -13.39
C LEU A 68 -2.01 9.79 -14.10
N GLY A 69 -0.70 9.54 -14.13
CA GLY A 69 -0.15 8.26 -14.57
C GLY A 69 -0.40 7.14 -13.55
N CYS A 70 -0.55 5.90 -14.02
CA CYS A 70 -0.82 4.79 -13.12
C CYS A 70 0.35 4.48 -12.17
N ILE A 71 1.59 4.82 -12.54
CA ILE A 71 2.75 4.70 -11.64
C ILE A 71 2.58 5.60 -10.41
N ASP A 72 2.22 6.87 -10.62
CA ASP A 72 2.04 7.83 -9.54
C ASP A 72 0.82 7.50 -8.69
N ALA A 73 -0.27 7.04 -9.31
CA ALA A 73 -1.47 6.60 -8.61
C ALA A 73 -1.18 5.41 -7.68
N LEU A 74 -0.47 4.39 -8.18
CA LEU A 74 -0.04 3.23 -7.38
C LEU A 74 0.91 3.63 -6.26
N ASN A 75 1.88 4.51 -6.54
CA ASN A 75 2.80 4.97 -5.51
C ASN A 75 2.06 5.71 -4.39
N GLY A 76 1.16 6.64 -4.73
CA GLY A 76 0.33 7.34 -3.76
C GLY A 76 -0.52 6.39 -2.91
N PHE A 77 -1.17 5.42 -3.54
CA PHE A 77 -1.98 4.42 -2.86
C PHE A 77 -1.15 3.57 -1.88
N VAL A 78 -0.04 2.99 -2.34
CA VAL A 78 0.80 2.11 -1.51
C VAL A 78 1.41 2.87 -0.34
N GLN A 79 1.91 4.09 -0.56
CA GLN A 79 2.47 4.90 0.53
C GLN A 79 1.42 5.24 1.59
N TYR A 80 0.19 5.57 1.16
CA TYR A 80 -0.91 5.86 2.08
C TYR A 80 -1.25 4.66 2.97
N TYR A 81 -1.43 3.47 2.38
CA TYR A 81 -1.76 2.26 3.15
C TYR A 81 -0.59 1.76 4.01
N LYS A 82 0.64 1.87 3.52
CA LYS A 82 1.85 1.58 4.30
C LYS A 82 1.88 2.40 5.59
N ASN A 83 1.62 3.70 5.50
CA ASN A 83 1.59 4.58 6.66
C ASN A 83 0.51 4.16 7.66
N ILE A 84 -0.71 3.87 7.19
CA ILE A 84 -1.81 3.39 8.05
C ILE A 84 -1.41 2.09 8.78
N LEU A 85 -0.86 1.11 8.06
CA LEU A 85 -0.44 -0.16 8.66
C LEU A 85 0.64 0.04 9.72
N ILE A 86 1.61 0.94 9.47
CA ILE A 86 2.64 1.28 10.46
C ILE A 86 1.99 1.84 11.73
N TYR A 87 1.06 2.80 11.61
CA TYR A 87 0.36 3.37 12.76
C TYR A 87 -0.43 2.33 13.54
N LEU A 88 -1.12 1.41 12.85
CA LEU A 88 -1.84 0.32 13.49
C LEU A 88 -0.89 -0.64 14.22
N CYS A 89 0.22 -1.04 13.60
CA CYS A 89 1.21 -1.90 14.26
C CYS A 89 1.78 -1.24 15.53
N PHE A 90 2.08 0.07 15.48
CA PHE A 90 2.57 0.79 16.65
C PHE A 90 1.53 0.87 17.76
N SER A 91 0.25 1.15 17.44
CA SER A 91 -0.80 1.23 18.45
C SER A 91 -1.04 -0.12 19.14
N PHE A 92 -1.11 -1.21 18.37
CA PHE A 92 -1.22 -2.56 18.92
C PHE A 92 -0.02 -2.94 19.79
N GLY A 93 1.20 -2.57 19.37
CA GLY A 93 2.42 -2.80 20.15
C GLY A 93 2.39 -2.09 21.51
N ILE A 94 1.95 -0.83 21.55
CA ILE A 94 1.83 -0.06 22.79
C ILE A 94 0.78 -0.68 23.72
N ILE A 95 -0.39 -1.06 23.19
CA ILE A 95 -1.46 -1.70 23.97
C ILE A 95 -0.95 -3.00 24.61
N HIS A 96 -0.25 -3.84 23.84
CA HIS A 96 0.35 -5.08 24.36
C HIS A 96 1.43 -4.80 25.40
N GLY A 97 2.28 -3.79 25.18
CA GLY A 97 3.29 -3.39 26.16
C GLY A 97 2.69 -2.97 27.49
N ILE A 98 1.64 -2.16 27.46
CA ILE A 98 0.89 -1.73 28.67
C ILE A 98 0.29 -2.95 29.37
N TYR A 99 -0.34 -3.86 28.62
CA TYR A 99 -0.95 -5.07 29.18
C TYR A 99 0.08 -5.98 29.88
N LEU A 100 1.27 -6.14 29.29
CA LEU A 100 2.36 -6.90 29.90
C LEU A 100 2.84 -6.26 31.20
N VAL A 101 3.01 -4.93 31.23
CA VAL A 101 3.41 -4.21 32.46
C VAL A 101 2.36 -4.40 33.56
N PHE A 102 1.07 -4.23 33.26
CA PHE A 102 0.01 -4.46 34.24
C PHE A 102 0.00 -5.91 34.76
N SER A 103 0.19 -6.88 33.87
CA SER A 103 0.24 -8.30 34.24
C SER A 103 1.41 -8.59 35.20
N VAL A 104 2.60 -8.07 34.90
CA VAL A 104 3.79 -8.23 35.76
C VAL A 104 3.55 -7.56 37.13
N VAL A 105 3.03 -6.33 37.17
CA VAL A 105 2.75 -5.61 38.43
C VAL A 105 1.74 -6.38 39.30
N MET A 106 0.68 -6.92 38.69
CA MET A 106 -0.33 -7.71 39.41
C MET A 106 0.25 -9.01 39.98
N VAL A 107 1.09 -9.72 39.21
CA VAL A 107 1.79 -10.92 39.69
C VAL A 107 2.75 -10.59 40.83
N CYS A 108 3.53 -9.52 40.71
CA CYS A 108 4.43 -9.05 41.77
C CYS A 108 3.66 -8.69 43.05
N LYS A 109 2.54 -7.96 42.92
CA LYS A 109 1.66 -7.64 44.07
C LYS A 109 1.06 -8.90 44.70
N SER A 110 0.62 -9.87 43.91
CA SER A 110 0.07 -11.13 44.41
C SER A 110 1.10 -11.92 45.22
N LYS A 111 2.35 -12.02 44.72
CA LYS A 111 3.45 -12.60 45.49
C LYS A 111 3.72 -11.83 46.77
N HIS A 112 3.78 -10.50 46.73
CA HIS A 112 4.04 -9.69 47.93
C HIS A 112 2.92 -9.77 48.99
N GLY A 113 1.66 -9.94 48.56
CA GLY A 113 0.52 -10.21 49.45
C GLY A 113 0.61 -11.58 50.14
N ASN A 114 1.17 -12.58 49.47
CA ASN A 114 1.44 -13.91 50.04
C ASN A 114 2.71 -13.93 50.94
N ILE A 115 3.70 -13.08 50.63
CA ILE A 115 5.01 -12.95 51.31
C ILE A 115 4.95 -12.15 52.63
N ARG A 116 3.83 -11.52 53.00
CA ARG A 116 3.64 -11.02 54.38
C ARG A 116 3.67 -12.14 55.44
N SER A 117 3.70 -13.41 55.02
CA SER A 117 3.97 -14.57 55.88
C SER A 117 5.43 -15.06 55.87
N THR A 118 6.29 -14.73 54.89
CA THR A 118 7.71 -15.14 54.93
C THR A 118 8.59 -14.31 53.98
N GLN A 119 9.36 -13.41 54.59
CA GLN A 119 10.58 -12.72 54.15
C GLN A 119 11.40 -13.42 53.04
N THR A 120 11.52 -12.82 51.84
CA THR A 120 12.79 -12.43 51.15
C THR A 120 12.61 -12.09 49.65
N SER A 121 13.18 -10.93 49.27
CA SER A 121 13.70 -10.45 47.98
C SER A 121 12.93 -10.70 46.66
N CYS A 122 12.17 -9.68 46.23
CA CYS A 122 12.15 -9.17 44.86
C CYS A 122 12.73 -7.75 44.87
#